data_AF-A0A1C5QSY6-F1
#
_entry.id   AF-A0A1C5QSY6-F1
#
_cell.length_a   1.000
_cell.length_b   1.000
_cell.length_c   1.000
_cell.angle_alpha   90.00
_cell.angle_beta   90.00
_cell.angle_gamma   90.00
#
_symmetry.space_group_name_H-M   'P 1'
#
loop_
_entity.id
_entity.type
_entity.pdbx_description
1 polymer ?
#
loop_
_entity_poly.entity_id
_entity_poly.type
_entity_poly.pdbx_seq_one_letter_code
_entity_poly.pdbx_strand_id
1 'polypeptide(L)'
;MKFIYPAVFRKTDKGTYRGFFPDLEDCYGEGDTLDEAIEEANAAAYNWITLELDEDDCQLPPVSDEDDLELQDGDIVRNISVNIRFYEGWDE
;
A
#
# COMPACT_ATOMS: atom_id res chain seq x y z
N MET A 1 14.01 7.11 -1.88
CA MET A 1 13.85 5.89 -1.09
C MET A 1 12.83 4.97 -1.75
N LYS A 2 13.00 3.65 -1.59
CA LYS A 2 12.09 2.64 -2.14
C LYS A 2 11.53 1.81 -0.99
N PHE A 3 10.21 1.72 -0.91
CA PHE A 3 9.48 0.94 0.08
C PHE A 3 8.63 -0.10 -0.65
N ILE A 4 8.49 -1.29 -0.05
CA ILE A 4 7.72 -2.38 -0.63
C ILE A 4 6.90 -2.99 0.49
N TYR A 5 5.58 -2.94 0.35
CA TYR A 5 4.64 -3.59 1.26
C TYR A 5 3.73 -4.54 0.49
N PRO A 6 3.41 -5.72 1.04
CA PRO A 6 2.41 -6.61 0.46
C PRO A 6 1.03 -5.97 0.59
N ALA A 7 0.23 -6.08 -0.46
CA ALA A 7 -1.18 -5.75 -0.45
C ALA A 7 -1.99 -6.98 -0.83
N VAL A 8 -3.09 -7.19 -0.11
CA VAL A 8 -4.05 -8.27 -0.37
C VAL A 8 -5.23 -7.67 -1.12
N PHE A 9 -5.49 -8.20 -2.31
CA PHE A 9 -6.60 -7.80 -3.17
C PHE A 9 -7.71 -8.82 -3.07
N ARG A 10 -8.82 -8.39 -2.47
CA ARG A 10 -10.02 -9.21 -2.28
C ARG A 10 -11.13 -8.76 -3.21
N LYS A 11 -11.73 -9.71 -3.90
CA LYS A 11 -12.92 -9.47 -4.71
C LYS A 11 -14.14 -9.41 -3.79
N THR A 12 -14.97 -8.39 -3.96
CA THR A 12 -16.22 -8.21 -3.21
C THR A 12 -17.35 -9.02 -3.84
N ASP A 13 -18.45 -9.24 -3.09
CA ASP A 13 -19.66 -9.87 -3.60
C ASP A 13 -20.30 -9.12 -4.79
N LYS A 14 -19.98 -7.82 -4.94
CA LYS A 14 -20.46 -6.98 -6.05
C LYS A 14 -19.60 -7.11 -7.30
N GLY A 15 -18.50 -7.85 -7.24
CA GLY A 15 -17.57 -8.04 -8.35
C GLY A 15 -16.46 -7.01 -8.45
N THR A 16 -16.46 -5.98 -7.58
CA THR A 16 -15.38 -4.99 -7.45
C THR A 16 -14.21 -5.56 -6.64
N TYR A 17 -13.09 -4.85 -6.58
CA TYR A 17 -11.90 -5.23 -5.81
C TYR A 17 -11.59 -4.21 -4.73
N ARG A 18 -11.10 -4.71 -3.60
CA ARG A 18 -10.49 -3.92 -2.54
C ARG A 18 -9.10 -4.45 -2.25
N GLY A 19 -8.09 -3.62 -2.46
CA GLY A 19 -6.71 -3.85 -2.04
C GLY A 19 -6.47 -3.22 -0.68
N PHE A 20 -5.92 -3.95 0.28
CA PHE A 20 -5.54 -3.40 1.59
C PHE A 20 -4.16 -3.86 1.98
N PHE A 21 -3.48 -3.04 2.79
CA PHE A 21 -2.17 -3.34 3.33
C PHE A 21 -2.34 -3.84 4.78
N PRO A 22 -1.78 -5.02 5.13
CA PRO A 22 -1.84 -5.53 6.49
C PRO A 22 -0.99 -4.68 7.44
N ASP A 23 0.10 -4.10 6.93
CA ASP A 23 1.08 -3.36 7.73
C ASP A 23 0.77 -1.87 7.82
N LEU A 24 0.09 -1.29 6.82
CA LEU A 24 -0.19 0.15 6.75
C LEU A 24 -1.62 0.40 7.24
N GLU A 25 -1.75 0.97 8.43
CA GLU A 25 -3.05 1.20 9.09
C GLU A 25 -4.00 2.04 8.21
N ASP A 26 -5.23 1.54 8.05
CA ASP A 26 -6.29 2.15 7.23
C ASP A 26 -5.87 2.51 5.79
N CYS A 27 -4.81 1.87 5.27
CA CYS A 27 -4.36 2.05 3.90
C CYS A 27 -5.01 1.01 2.98
N TYR A 28 -5.84 1.48 2.05
CA TYR A 28 -6.52 0.63 1.09
C TYR A 28 -6.85 1.39 -0.21
N GLY A 29 -7.09 0.63 -1.28
CA GLY A 29 -7.59 1.12 -2.56
C GLY A 29 -8.76 0.25 -3.04
N GLU A 30 -9.68 0.84 -3.78
CA GLU A 30 -10.87 0.15 -4.30
C GLU A 30 -11.04 0.46 -5.78
N GLY A 31 -11.57 -0.49 -6.55
CA GLY A 31 -11.80 -0.33 -7.97
C GLY A 31 -12.83 -1.32 -8.51
N ASP A 32 -13.44 -1.01 -9.66
CA ASP A 32 -14.32 -1.94 -10.36
C ASP A 32 -13.52 -3.11 -10.96
N THR A 33 -12.25 -2.86 -11.27
CA THR A 33 -11.27 -3.87 -11.73
C THR A 33 -10.11 -4.04 -10.75
N LEU A 34 -9.37 -5.16 -10.90
CA LEU A 34 -8.17 -5.42 -10.12
C LEU A 34 -7.10 -4.35 -10.36
N ASP A 35 -6.91 -3.94 -11.63
CA ASP A 35 -5.92 -2.92 -12.00
C ASP A 35 -6.26 -1.57 -11.36
N GLU A 36 -7.52 -1.14 -11.39
CA GLU A 36 -7.96 0.10 -10.72
C GLU A 36 -7.71 0.05 -9.20
N ALA A 37 -8.04 -1.08 -8.55
CA ALA A 37 -7.75 -1.24 -7.13
C ALA A 37 -6.24 -1.20 -6.83
N ILE A 38 -5.40 -1.75 -7.72
CA ILE A 38 -3.94 -1.71 -7.59
C ILE A 38 -3.42 -0.28 -7.72
N GLU A 39 -3.93 0.49 -8.69
CA GLU A 39 -3.55 1.89 -8.89
C GLU A 39 -3.92 2.74 -7.67
N GLU A 40 -5.14 2.59 -7.15
CA GLU A 40 -5.59 3.29 -5.95
C GLU A 40 -4.80 2.86 -4.71
N ALA A 41 -4.52 1.57 -4.54
CA ALA A 41 -3.69 1.08 -3.45
C ALA A 41 -2.25 1.62 -3.52
N ASN A 42 -1.68 1.77 -4.73
CA ASN A 42 -0.37 2.39 -4.92
C ASN A 42 -0.37 3.87 -4.50
N ALA A 43 -1.40 4.63 -4.91
CA ALA A 43 -1.56 6.02 -4.52
C ALA A 43 -1.77 6.17 -2.99
N ALA A 44 -2.60 5.32 -2.40
CA ALA A 44 -2.82 5.29 -0.95
C ALA A 44 -1.52 5.02 -0.19
N ALA A 45 -0.76 3.98 -0.56
CA ALA A 45 0.52 3.67 0.08
C ALA A 45 1.56 4.77 -0.11
N TYR A 46 1.60 5.42 -1.28
CA TYR A 46 2.46 6.58 -1.50
C TYR A 46 2.14 7.71 -0.52
N ASN A 47 0.86 8.07 -0.39
CA ASN A 47 0.42 9.14 0.50
C ASN A 47 0.68 8.80 1.97
N TRP A 48 0.35 7.58 2.38
CA TRP A 48 0.54 7.08 3.74
C TRP A 48 2.03 7.15 4.15
N ILE A 49 2.91 6.57 3.33
CA ILE A 49 4.35 6.53 3.63
C ILE A 49 4.95 7.95 3.57
N THR A 50 4.48 8.80 2.65
CA THR A 50 4.97 10.19 2.57
C THR A 50 4.58 10.98 3.82
N LEU A 51 3.35 10.81 4.32
CA LEU A 51 2.89 11.47 5.54
C LEU A 51 3.72 11.02 6.75
N GLU A 52 3.91 9.70 6.91
CA GLU A 52 4.69 9.13 8.02
C GLU A 52 6.16 9.60 8.00
N LEU A 53 6.74 9.80 6.82
CA LEU A 53 8.10 10.32 6.68
C LEU A 53 8.21 11.84 6.92
N ASP A 54 7.11 12.58 6.89
CA ASP A 54 7.08 14.02 7.20
C ASP A 54 7.01 14.27 8.72
N GLU A 55 6.63 13.26 9.51
CA GLU A 55 6.60 13.34 10.97
C GLU A 55 8.02 13.30 11.59
N ASP A 56 8.23 14.11 12.64
CA ASP A 56 9.52 14.19 13.37
C ASP A 56 9.96 12.85 13.99
N ASP A 57 8.98 11.98 14.34
CA ASP A 57 9.21 10.65 14.93
C ASP A 57 8.76 9.52 13.98
N CYS A 58 9.09 9.61 12.69
CA CYS A 58 8.72 8.61 11.68
C CYS A 58 8.80 7.15 12.17
N GLN A 59 7.66 6.46 12.24
CA GLN A 59 7.51 5.06 12.64
C GLN A 59 6.92 4.22 11.51
N LEU A 60 7.74 3.88 10.51
CA LEU A 60 7.32 2.92 9.49
C LEU A 60 7.14 1.51 10.10
N PRO A 61 5.99 0.84 9.87
CA PRO A 61 5.73 -0.50 10.38
C PRO A 61 6.65 -1.53 9.71
N PRO A 62 6.94 -2.66 10.38
CA PRO A 62 7.64 -3.77 9.74
C PRO A 62 6.80 -4.33 8.58
N VAL A 63 7.47 -4.86 7.56
CA VAL A 63 6.82 -5.52 6.42
C VAL A 63 6.48 -6.95 6.83
N SER A 64 5.22 -7.35 6.68
CA SER A 64 4.79 -8.73 6.90
C SER A 64 5.41 -9.69 5.88
N ASP A 65 5.81 -10.88 6.34
CA ASP A 65 6.17 -11.99 5.47
C ASP A 65 4.91 -12.58 4.80
N GLU A 66 5.05 -13.13 3.60
CA GLU A 66 3.91 -13.68 2.85
C GLU A 66 3.19 -14.82 3.58
N ASP A 67 3.91 -15.57 4.44
CA ASP A 67 3.37 -16.67 5.27
C ASP A 67 2.52 -16.16 6.45
N ASP A 68 2.68 -14.90 6.87
CA ASP A 68 1.92 -14.29 7.97
C ASP A 68 0.61 -13.61 7.51
N LEU A 69 0.35 -13.59 6.20
CA LEU A 69 -0.82 -12.94 5.64
C LEU A 69 -2.10 -13.76 5.86
N GLU A 70 -3.12 -13.14 6.44
CA GLU A 70 -4.45 -13.73 6.57
C GLU A 70 -5.23 -13.65 5.24
N LEU A 71 -5.15 -14.73 4.47
CA LEU A 71 -5.77 -14.83 3.14
C LEU A 71 -7.08 -15.62 3.13
N GLN A 72 -7.99 -15.23 2.24
CA GLN A 72 -9.20 -15.95 1.88
C GLN A 72 -9.08 -16.60 0.49
N ASP A 73 -9.95 -17.56 0.19
CA ASP A 73 -9.98 -18.19 -1.12
C ASP A 73 -10.24 -17.15 -2.22
N GLY A 74 -9.35 -17.11 -3.22
CA GLY A 74 -9.43 -16.15 -4.32
C GLY A 74 -8.76 -14.80 -4.07
N ASP A 75 -8.15 -14.57 -2.90
CA ASP A 75 -7.32 -13.39 -2.66
C ASP A 75 -6.07 -13.40 -3.54
N ILE A 76 -5.64 -12.19 -3.92
CA ILE A 76 -4.44 -11.98 -4.74
C ILE A 76 -3.47 -11.12 -3.93
N VAL A 77 -2.26 -11.63 -3.69
CA VAL A 77 -1.20 -10.87 -3.04
C VAL A 77 -0.34 -10.19 -4.10
N ARG A 78 -0.04 -8.90 -3.91
CA ARG A 78 0.92 -8.16 -4.72
C ARG A 78 1.80 -7.28 -3.86
N ASN A 79 3.10 -7.29 -4.17
CA ASN A 79 4.05 -6.36 -3.59
C ASN A 79 3.96 -5.00 -4.29
N ILE A 80 3.55 -3.97 -3.55
CA ILE A 80 3.42 -2.61 -4.05
C ILE A 80 4.71 -1.86 -3.74
N SER A 81 5.41 -1.46 -4.80
CA SER A 81 6.63 -0.68 -4.68
C SER A 81 6.32 0.82 -4.75
N VAL A 82 6.63 1.54 -3.68
CA VAL A 82 6.53 3.00 -3.61
C VAL A 82 7.93 3.59 -3.69
N ASN A 83 8.14 4.54 -4.61
CA ASN A 83 9.41 5.25 -4.75
C ASN A 83 9.20 6.73 -4.40
N ILE A 84 9.71 7.15 -3.24
CA ILE A 84 9.63 8.53 -2.76
C ILE A 84 10.96 9.22 -3.03
N ARG A 85 10.93 10.40 -3.64
CA ARG A 85 12.12 11.24 -3.82
C ARG A 85 11.95 12.49 -2.97
N PHE A 86 12.79 12.64 -1.95
CA PHE A 86 12.94 13.91 -1.28
C PHE A 86 13.73 14.84 -2.19
N TYR A 87 13.11 15.92 -2.62
CA TYR A 87 13.88 17.07 -3.06
C TYR A 87 14.22 17.84 -1.79
N GLU A 88 15.38 17.56 -1.21
CA GLU A 88 15.99 18.56 -0.32
C GLU A 88 16.12 19.85 -1.15
N GLY A 89 15.60 20.95 -0.61
CA GLY A 89 15.68 22.26 -1.26
C GLY A 89 17.13 22.58 -1.63
N TRP A 90 17.46 22.37 -2.90
CA TRP A 90 18.62 22.96 -3.56
C TRP A 90 18.08 24.04 -4.48
N ASP A 91 17.75 25.18 -3.90
CA ASP A 91 17.80 26.52 -4.51
C ASP A 91 17.53 27.53 -3.38
N GLU A 92 18.53 27.71 -2.50
CA GLU A 92 18.81 29.03 -1.90
C GLU A 92 19.93 29.72 -2.70
#